data_AF-U6ZR33-F1
#
_entry.id   AF-U6ZR33-F1
#
_cell.length_a   1.000
_cell.length_b   1.000
_cell.length_c   1.000
_cell.angle_alpha   90.00
_cell.angle_beta   90.00
_cell.angle_gamma   90.00
#
_symmetry.space_group_name_H-M   'P 1'
#
loop_
_entity.id
_entity.type
_entity.pdbx_description
1 polymer ?
#
loop_
_entity_poly.entity_id
_entity_poly.type
_entity_poly.pdbx_seq_one_letter_code
_entity_poly.pdbx_strand_id
1 'polypeptide(L)'
;MNSLPIAQLLYLALGLSMNLASLLHQRRHGRYLTPVKPWSGILMLLLYGACLGLWAGPDRRGLQLAMLLFALLIGWGGVWRHLWRVDRRDYSGPGSRLAALAINGYGVLASLSALWP
;
A
#
# COMPACT_ATOMS: atom_id res chain seq x y z
N MET A 1 16.86 -18.12 -2.98
CA MET A 1 15.41 -17.94 -3.25
C MET A 1 15.18 -16.45 -3.45
N ASN A 2 14.58 -16.03 -4.57
CA ASN A 2 14.27 -14.61 -4.79
C ASN A 2 13.26 -14.17 -3.73
N SER A 3 13.66 -13.31 -2.81
CA SER A 3 12.81 -12.76 -1.74
C SER A 3 11.83 -11.70 -2.25
N LEU A 4 12.05 -11.22 -3.47
CA LEU A 4 11.26 -10.19 -4.15
C LEU A 4 9.74 -10.48 -4.19
N PRO A 5 9.27 -11.65 -4.66
CA PRO A 5 7.83 -11.96 -4.66
C PRO A 5 7.23 -11.98 -3.26
N ILE A 6 7.98 -12.49 -2.27
CA ILE A 6 7.53 -12.53 -0.87
C ILE A 6 7.34 -11.11 -0.34
N ALA A 7 8.26 -10.19 -0.66
CA ALA A 7 8.14 -8.80 -0.24
C ALA A 7 6.88 -8.13 -0.77
N GLN A 8 6.55 -8.34 -2.06
CA GLN A 8 5.34 -7.80 -2.68
C GLN A 8 4.06 -8.41 -2.08
N LEU A 9 4.05 -9.72 -1.85
CA LEU A 9 2.91 -10.40 -1.25
C LEU A 9 2.68 -9.95 0.20
N LEU A 10 3.76 -9.72 0.96
CA LEU A 10 3.67 -9.18 2.30
C LEU A 10 3.10 -7.75 2.30
N TYR A 11 3.49 -6.91 1.33
CA TYR A 11 2.92 -5.56 1.20
C TYR A 11 1.43 -5.63 0.92
N LEU A 12 1.04 -6.48 -0.04
CA LEU A 12 -0.35 -6.71 -0.40
C LEU A 12 -1.18 -7.15 0.80
N ALA A 13 -0.68 -8.14 1.56
CA ALA A 13 -1.35 -8.66 2.75
C ALA A 13 -1.52 -7.56 3.82
N LEU A 14 -0.44 -6.88 4.21
CA LEU A 14 -0.47 -5.82 5.23
C LEU A 14 -1.41 -4.67 4.83
N GLY A 15 -1.33 -4.23 3.57
CA GLY A 15 -2.18 -3.18 3.03
C GLY A 15 -3.66 -3.57 3.05
N LEU A 16 -4.00 -4.78 2.63
CA LEU A 16 -5.38 -5.26 2.61
C LEU A 16 -5.90 -5.41 4.04
N SER A 17 -5.13 -6.02 4.94
CA SER A 17 -5.50 -6.16 6.36
C SER A 17 -5.78 -4.81 7.01
N MET A 18 -4.95 -3.79 6.77
CA MET A 18 -5.15 -2.45 7.33
C MET A 18 -6.43 -1.78 6.79
N ASN A 19 -6.68 -1.89 5.48
CA ASN A 19 -7.90 -1.31 4.89
C ASN A 19 -9.17 -2.03 5.36
N LEU A 20 -9.14 -3.37 5.47
CA LEU A 20 -10.24 -4.16 6.02
C LEU A 20 -10.47 -3.85 7.50
N ALA A 21 -9.40 -3.73 8.29
CA ALA A 21 -9.49 -3.30 9.69
C ALA A 21 -10.09 -1.90 9.81
N SER A 22 -9.76 -0.98 8.89
CA SER A 22 -10.34 0.37 8.85
C SER A 22 -11.84 0.35 8.55
N LEU A 23 -12.30 -0.50 7.63
CA LEU A 23 -13.74 -0.70 7.37
C LEU A 23 -14.45 -1.30 8.60
N LEU A 24 -13.85 -2.29 9.25
CA LEU A 24 -14.42 -2.89 10.46
C LEU A 24 -14.47 -1.88 11.61
N HIS A 25 -13.43 -1.06 11.78
CA HIS A 25 -13.38 0.00 12.78
C HIS A 25 -14.48 1.06 12.51
N GLN A 26 -14.72 1.42 11.25
CA GLN A 26 -15.83 2.31 10.88
C GLN A 26 -17.18 1.75 11.32
N ARG A 27 -17.43 0.46 11.06
CA ARG A 27 -18.69 -0.18 11.47
C ARG A 27 -18.92 -0.16 12.98
N ARG A 28 -17.86 -0.17 13.79
CA ARG A 28 -17.93 -0.20 15.26
C ARG A 28 -17.92 1.19 15.90
N HIS A 29 -17.22 2.15 15.33
CA HIS A 29 -16.92 3.44 15.97
C HIS A 29 -17.34 4.66 15.14
N GLY A 30 -17.97 4.47 13.98
CA GLY A 30 -18.45 5.56 13.12
C GLY A 30 -17.35 6.32 12.36
N ARG A 31 -16.08 5.93 12.50
CA ARG A 31 -14.92 6.58 11.85
C ARG A 31 -13.87 5.58 11.39
N TYR A 32 -13.07 5.96 10.39
CA TYR A 32 -11.98 5.13 9.87
C TYR A 32 -10.73 5.16 10.76
N LEU A 33 -9.84 4.17 10.59
CA LEU A 33 -8.52 4.17 11.27
C LEU A 33 -7.61 5.28 10.74
N THR A 34 -7.71 5.55 9.44
CA THR A 34 -6.97 6.60 8.72
C THR A 34 -7.97 7.47 7.95
N PRO A 35 -7.63 8.73 7.62
CA PRO A 35 -8.56 9.65 6.97
C PRO A 35 -8.76 9.41 5.47
N VAL A 36 -8.08 8.42 4.91
CA VAL A 36 -8.32 7.98 3.53
C VAL A 36 -9.38 6.89 3.53
N LYS A 37 -10.35 6.99 2.62
CA LYS A 37 -11.40 5.99 2.45
C LYS A 37 -10.76 4.63 2.11
N PRO A 38 -11.00 3.56 2.88
CA PRO A 38 -10.31 2.29 2.67
C PRO A 38 -10.55 1.65 1.30
N TRP A 39 -11.69 1.93 0.67
CA TRP A 39 -12.05 1.39 -0.64
C TRP A 39 -11.04 1.76 -1.74
N SER A 40 -10.51 2.99 -1.74
CA SER A 40 -9.48 3.37 -2.73
C SER A 40 -8.17 2.63 -2.49
N GLY A 41 -7.81 2.40 -1.23
CA GLY A 41 -6.66 1.57 -0.86
C GLY A 41 -6.82 0.12 -1.30
N ILE A 42 -8.00 -0.48 -1.08
CA ILE A 42 -8.32 -1.85 -1.52
C ILE A 42 -8.22 -1.96 -3.04
N LEU A 43 -8.85 -1.04 -3.79
CA LEU A 43 -8.80 -1.05 -5.24
C LEU A 43 -7.36 -0.95 -5.76
N MET A 44 -6.56 -0.03 -5.21
CA MET A 44 -5.14 0.10 -5.57
C MET A 44 -4.37 -1.20 -5.31
N LEU A 45 -4.61 -1.85 -4.16
CA LEU A 45 -3.95 -3.10 -3.79
C LEU A 45 -4.39 -4.29 -4.65
N LEU A 46 -5.65 -4.36 -5.07
CA LEU A 46 -6.12 -5.38 -6.00
C LEU A 46 -5.48 -5.22 -7.38
N LEU A 47 -5.39 -3.97 -7.89
CA LEU A 47 -4.67 -3.68 -9.14
C LEU A 47 -3.19 -4.02 -9.02
N TYR A 48 -2.58 -3.67 -7.88
CA TYR A 48 -1.21 -4.03 -7.56
C TYR A 48 -0.99 -5.55 -7.61
N GLY A 49 -1.83 -6.31 -6.91
CA GLY A 49 -1.80 -7.77 -6.89
C GLY A 49 -2.01 -8.39 -8.28
N ALA A 50 -2.92 -7.83 -9.09
CA ALA A 50 -3.12 -8.27 -10.47
C ALA A 50 -1.85 -8.08 -11.32
N CYS A 51 -1.15 -6.95 -11.17
CA CYS A 51 0.11 -6.70 -11.86
C CYS A 51 1.24 -7.66 -11.44
N LEU A 52 1.19 -8.25 -10.24
CA LEU A 52 2.16 -9.29 -9.84
C LEU A 52 2.05 -10.55 -10.71
N GLY A 53 0.92 -10.80 -11.38
CA GLY A 53 0.80 -11.87 -12.36
C GLY A 53 1.79 -11.74 -13.53
N LEU A 54 2.22 -10.52 -13.85
CA LEU A 54 3.25 -10.26 -14.87
C LEU A 54 4.63 -10.83 -14.50
N TRP A 55 4.84 -11.19 -13.22
CA TRP A 55 6.09 -11.81 -12.75
C TRP A 55 6.37 -13.16 -13.43
N ALA A 56 5.33 -13.91 -13.80
CA ALA A 56 5.46 -15.19 -14.50
C ALA A 56 5.78 -15.02 -16.00
N GLY A 57 5.73 -13.80 -16.53
CA GLY A 57 6.01 -13.51 -17.93
C GLY A 57 7.51 -13.59 -18.27
N PRO A 58 7.85 -13.84 -19.55
CA PRO A 58 9.24 -13.88 -20.02
C PRO A 58 9.90 -12.49 -20.04
N ASP A 59 9.11 -11.42 -20.12
CA ASP A 59 9.58 -10.03 -20.10
C ASP A 59 9.13 -9.33 -18.81
N ARG A 60 10.10 -8.84 -18.03
CA ARG A 60 9.85 -8.12 -16.78
C ARG A 60 9.53 -6.64 -16.97
N ARG A 61 9.69 -6.07 -18.17
CA ARG A 61 9.49 -4.62 -18.39
C ARG A 61 8.08 -4.14 -18.01
N GLY A 62 7.05 -4.92 -18.34
CA GLY A 62 5.67 -4.60 -17.98
C GLY A 62 5.46 -4.53 -16.46
N LEU A 63 6.02 -5.51 -15.74
CA LEU A 63 6.03 -5.52 -14.28
C LEU A 63 6.81 -4.32 -13.72
N GLN A 64 8.01 -4.04 -14.22
CA GLN A 64 8.84 -2.91 -13.76
C GLN A 64 8.14 -1.57 -13.92
N LEU A 65 7.51 -1.33 -15.08
CA LEU A 65 6.73 -0.12 -15.32
C LEU A 65 5.54 -0.01 -14.35
N ALA A 66 4.82 -1.11 -14.12
CA ALA A 66 3.73 -1.14 -13.15
C ALA A 66 4.23 -0.84 -11.73
N MET A 67 5.33 -1.45 -11.31
CA MET A 67 5.91 -1.26 -9.97
C MET A 67 6.45 0.17 -9.78
N LEU A 68 7.05 0.77 -10.82
CA LEU A 68 7.43 2.18 -10.80
C LEU A 68 6.21 3.09 -10.59
N LEU A 69 5.13 2.86 -11.35
CA LEU A 69 3.89 3.61 -11.20
C LEU A 69 3.31 3.47 -9.79
N PHE A 70 3.28 2.25 -9.24
CA PHE A 70 2.81 2.02 -7.88
C PHE A 70 3.71 2.67 -6.83
N ALA A 71 5.04 2.64 -6.98
CA ALA A 71 5.94 3.35 -6.09
C ALA A 71 5.63 4.85 -6.01
N LEU A 72 5.33 5.48 -7.16
CA LEU A 72 4.93 6.88 -7.22
C LEU A 72 3.55 7.13 -6.60
N LEU A 73 2.55 6.29 -6.92
CA LEU A 73 1.20 6.41 -6.37
C LEU A 73 1.16 6.21 -4.85
N ILE A 74 1.86 5.19 -4.34
CA ILE A 74 1.96 4.89 -2.90
C ILE A 74 2.80 5.98 -2.21
N GLY A 75 3.92 6.40 -2.81
CA GLY A 75 4.77 7.45 -2.26
C GLY A 75 4.02 8.78 -2.11
N TRP A 76 3.33 9.21 -3.15
CA TRP A 76 2.55 10.46 -3.12
C TRP A 76 1.29 10.33 -2.25
N GLY A 77 0.46 9.32 -2.53
CA GLY A 77 -0.85 9.14 -1.90
C GLY A 77 -0.82 8.57 -0.48
N GLY A 78 0.17 7.75 -0.17
CA GLY A 78 0.28 6.96 1.06
C GLY A 78 1.39 7.40 2.03
N VAL A 79 2.46 8.03 1.55
CA VAL A 79 3.54 8.55 2.42
C VAL A 79 3.46 10.06 2.53
N TRP A 80 3.67 10.79 1.42
CA TRP A 80 3.71 12.24 1.39
C TRP A 80 2.43 12.87 1.96
N ARG A 81 1.26 12.38 1.52
CA ARG A 81 -0.04 12.84 2.02
C ARG A 81 -0.18 12.69 3.54
N HIS A 82 0.25 11.55 4.10
CA HIS A 82 0.13 11.26 5.53
C HIS A 82 1.15 12.03 6.41
N LEU A 83 2.26 12.46 5.80
CA LEU A 83 3.26 13.31 6.45
C LEU A 83 2.85 14.78 6.44
N TRP A 84 2.34 15.30 5.32
CA TRP A 84 2.25 16.75 5.08
C TRP A 84 0.85 17.30 4.87
N ARG A 85 -0.12 16.50 4.40
CA ARG A 85 -1.45 17.01 3.99
C ARG A 85 -2.59 16.64 4.92
N VAL A 86 -2.34 15.76 5.88
CA VAL A 86 -3.36 15.17 6.74
C VAL A 86 -3.07 15.56 8.18
N ASP A 87 -4.06 16.11 8.88
CA ASP A 87 -3.92 16.44 10.29
C ASP A 87 -3.80 15.14 11.11
N ARG A 88 -2.95 15.17 12.14
CA ARG A 88 -2.80 14.06 13.08
C ARG A 88 -4.11 13.74 13.81
N ARG A 89 -5.00 14.72 13.97
CA ARG A 89 -6.31 14.58 14.62
C ARG A 89 -7.31 13.76 13.80
N ASP A 90 -7.10 13.63 12.49
CA ASP A 90 -8.00 12.89 11.62
C ASP A 90 -7.81 11.36 11.70
N TYR A 91 -6.80 10.90 12.43
CA TYR A 91 -6.55 9.49 12.68
C TYR A 91 -7.29 9.03 13.94
N SER A 92 -7.69 7.75 13.96
CA SER A 92 -8.26 7.15 15.17
C SER A 92 -7.31 7.18 16.38
N GLY A 93 -5.99 7.17 16.13
CA GLY A 93 -4.95 7.32 17.15
C GLY A 93 -3.54 7.38 16.55
N PRO A 94 -2.50 7.59 17.37
CA PRO A 94 -1.11 7.70 16.91
C PRO A 94 -0.60 6.41 16.26
N GLY A 95 -1.03 5.25 16.75
CA GLY A 95 -0.65 3.94 16.20
C GLY A 95 -1.16 3.73 14.77
N SER A 96 -2.37 4.20 14.44
CA SER A 96 -2.90 4.04 13.08
C SER A 96 -2.18 4.90 12.05
N ARG A 97 -1.71 6.09 12.46
CA ARG A 97 -0.85 6.94 11.62
C ARG A 97 0.51 6.29 11.37
N LEU A 98 1.15 5.77 12.41
CA LEU A 98 2.42 5.07 12.28
C LEU A 98 2.29 3.83 11.39
N ALA A 99 1.26 3.02 11.59
CA ALA A 99 0.98 1.86 10.76
C ALA A 99 0.76 2.24 9.29
N ALA A 100 -0.02 3.31 9.01
CA ALA A 100 -0.23 3.79 7.65
C ALA A 100 1.09 4.22 6.98
N LEU A 101 1.94 4.97 7.69
CA LEU A 101 3.25 5.38 7.16
C LEU A 101 4.18 4.19 6.94
N ALA A 102 4.24 3.25 7.90
CA ALA A 102 5.09 2.07 7.80
C ALA A 102 4.68 1.17 6.64
N ILE A 103 3.38 0.89 6.49
CA ILE A 103 2.86 0.03 5.42
C ILE A 103 3.06 0.68 4.05
N ASN A 104 2.75 1.97 3.90
CA ASN A 104 2.97 2.66 2.63
C ASN A 104 4.46 2.81 2.31
N GLY A 105 5.30 3.13 3.31
CA GLY A 105 6.75 3.19 3.14
C GLY A 105 7.33 1.83 2.70
N TYR A 106 6.87 0.75 3.33
CA TYR A 106 7.21 -0.61 2.91
C TYR A 106 6.75 -0.88 1.47
N GLY A 107 5.53 -0.48 1.10
CA GLY A 107 5.01 -0.63 -0.26
C GLY A 107 5.84 0.10 -1.32
N VAL A 108 6.35 1.30 -1.02
CA VAL A 108 7.28 2.01 -1.90
C VAL A 108 8.57 1.23 -2.06
N LEU A 109 9.21 0.81 -0.96
CA LEU A 109 10.47 0.07 -0.99
C LEU A 109 10.33 -1.28 -1.72
N ALA A 110 9.24 -1.99 -1.45
CA ALA A 110 8.93 -3.25 -2.11
C ALA A 110 8.73 -3.02 -3.63
N SER A 111 7.95 -2.02 -4.03
CA SER A 111 7.75 -1.67 -5.44
C SER A 111 9.04 -1.27 -6.14
N LEU A 112 9.87 -0.44 -5.50
CA LEU A 112 11.18 -0.06 -6.05
C LEU A 112 12.08 -1.29 -6.21
N SER A 113 12.12 -2.20 -5.23
CA SER A 113 12.99 -3.39 -5.32
C SER A 113 12.76 -4.23 -6.59
N ALA A 114 11.56 -4.20 -7.16
CA ALA A 114 11.23 -4.91 -8.40
C ALA A 114 11.76 -4.25 -9.68
N LEU A 115 12.37 -3.06 -9.60
CA LEU A 115 13.03 -2.39 -10.73
C LEU A 115 14.40 -3.00 -11.04
N TRP A 116 14.99 -3.72 -10.09
CA TRP A 116 16.27 -4.40 -10.27
C TRP A 116 16.09 -5.86 -10.73
N PRO A 117 16.95 -6.37 -11.63
CA PRO A 117 16.87 -7.72 -12.18
C PRO A 117 17.12 -8.84 -11.16
#